data_AF-A0A7J6RR01-F1
#
_entry.id   AF-A0A7J6RR01-F1
#
_cell.length_a   1.000
_cell.length_b   1.000
_cell.length_c   1.000
_cell.angle_alpha   90.00
_cell.angle_beta   90.00
_cell.angle_gamma   90.00
#
_symmetry.space_group_name_H-M   'P 1'
#
loop_
_entity.id
_entity.type
_entity.pdbx_description
1 polymer ?
#
loop_
_entity_poly.entity_id
_entity_poly.type
_entity_poly.pdbx_seq_one_letter_code
_entity_poly.pdbx_strand_id
1 'polypeptide(L)'
;LQALYAVPPLRKALLDYDSGAHTEGSSQERGLSALIHQTFKDLGTKADALEPASLFMLLRVMYPETFGKTTQGGIPQQQDADEFLRALMLNLSDTVKTASSGNIIDDLFGFTMKTKLRCLETDAEPESTSEEQHRVLLCHMGTP
;
A
#
# COMPACT_ATOMS: atom_id res chain seq x y z
N LEU A 1 -7.09 -5.16 -3.42
CA LEU A 1 -6.52 -6.53 -3.55
C LEU A 1 -6.41 -6.98 -5.00
N GLN A 2 -7.52 -7.19 -5.73
CA GLN A 2 -7.44 -7.63 -7.14
C GLN A 2 -6.67 -6.66 -8.05
N ALA A 3 -6.75 -5.34 -7.81
CA ALA A 3 -5.93 -4.36 -8.51
C ALA A 3 -4.42 -4.59 -8.33
N LEU A 4 -3.97 -4.90 -7.11
CA LEU A 4 -2.57 -5.24 -6.83
C LEU A 4 -2.19 -6.62 -7.41
N TYR A 5 -3.12 -7.58 -7.37
CA TYR A 5 -2.92 -8.91 -7.98
C TYR A 5 -2.70 -8.85 -9.50
N ALA A 6 -3.27 -7.83 -10.15
CA ALA A 6 -3.11 -7.61 -11.58
C ALA A 6 -1.69 -7.17 -11.97
N VAL A 7 -0.86 -6.71 -11.03
CA VAL A 7 0.54 -6.31 -11.26
C VAL A 7 1.44 -7.55 -11.20
N PRO A 8 1.92 -8.10 -12.34
CA PRO A 8 2.58 -9.41 -12.32
C PRO A 8 3.90 -9.45 -11.53
N PRO A 9 4.78 -8.43 -11.59
CA PRO A 9 5.99 -8.39 -10.76
C PRO A 9 5.69 -8.41 -9.27
N LEU A 10 4.70 -7.62 -8.82
CA LEU A 10 4.28 -7.59 -7.43
C LEU A 10 3.70 -8.94 -7.00
N ARG A 11 2.83 -9.53 -7.83
CA ARG A 11 2.25 -10.85 -7.56
C ARG A 11 3.34 -11.91 -7.42
N LYS A 12 4.34 -11.91 -8.30
CA LYS A 12 5.46 -12.85 -8.21
C LYS A 12 6.23 -12.67 -6.90
N ALA A 13 6.62 -11.44 -6.57
CA ALA A 13 7.34 -11.14 -5.33
C ALA A 13 6.56 -11.59 -4.07
N LEU A 14 5.23 -11.42 -4.08
CA LEU A 14 4.38 -11.85 -2.97
C LEU A 14 4.18 -13.38 -2.90
N LEU A 15 4.16 -14.08 -4.02
CA LEU A 15 4.07 -15.54 -4.04
C LEU A 15 5.41 -16.21 -3.66
N ASP A 16 6.53 -15.54 -3.96
CA ASP A 16 7.87 -15.95 -3.55
C ASP A 16 8.21 -15.50 -2.10
N TYR A 17 7.36 -14.66 -1.48
CA TYR A 17 7.56 -14.17 -0.12
C TYR A 17 7.47 -15.32 0.91
N ASP A 18 8.56 -15.53 1.64
CA ASP A 18 8.62 -16.46 2.76
C ASP A 18 8.57 -15.71 4.09
N SER A 19 7.42 -15.78 4.77
CA SER A 19 7.21 -15.16 6.08
C SER A 19 8.13 -15.69 7.19
N GLY A 20 8.75 -16.86 7.00
CA GLY A 20 9.70 -17.45 7.96
C GLY A 20 11.15 -16.99 7.75
N ALA A 21 11.51 -16.58 6.53
CA ALA A 21 12.85 -16.12 6.19
C ALA A 21 13.04 -14.60 6.38
N HIS A 22 11.97 -13.83 6.28
CA HIS A 22 12.01 -12.37 6.45
C HIS A 22 11.78 -11.96 7.92
N THR A 23 12.82 -11.41 8.56
CA THR A 23 12.80 -11.01 9.98
C THR A 23 12.41 -9.54 10.22
N GLU A 24 12.17 -8.77 9.16
CA GLU A 24 11.87 -7.34 9.27
C GLU A 24 10.39 -7.06 9.53
N GLY A 25 10.10 -5.89 10.10
CA GLY A 25 8.76 -5.49 10.54
C GLY A 25 8.30 -6.07 11.88
N SER A 26 7.18 -5.58 12.38
CA SER A 26 6.51 -6.12 13.56
C SER A 26 5.86 -7.48 13.27
N SER A 27 5.53 -8.23 14.34
CA SER A 27 4.82 -9.51 14.19
C SER A 27 3.49 -9.36 13.44
N GLN A 28 2.79 -8.25 13.68
CA GLN A 28 1.54 -7.94 13.00
C GLN A 28 1.75 -7.58 11.53
N GLU A 29 2.80 -6.83 11.20
CA GLU A 29 3.14 -6.50 9.82
C GLU A 29 3.47 -7.74 8.99
N ARG A 30 4.29 -8.65 9.53
CA ARG A 30 4.57 -9.95 8.89
C ARG A 30 3.30 -10.78 8.75
N GLY A 31 2.45 -10.79 9.77
CA GLY A 31 1.15 -11.45 9.73
C GLY A 31 0.26 -10.90 8.60
N LEU A 32 0.25 -9.59 8.40
CA LEU A 32 -0.51 -8.94 7.33
C LEU A 32 0.03 -9.35 5.96
N SER A 33 1.35 -9.33 5.77
CA SER A 33 1.99 -9.78 4.53
C SER A 33 1.75 -11.25 4.22
N ALA A 34 1.78 -12.13 5.24
CA ALA A 34 1.45 -13.54 5.09
C ALA A 34 -0.02 -13.76 4.66
N LEU A 35 -0.96 -12.99 5.21
CA LEU A 35 -2.37 -13.06 4.83
C LEU A 35 -2.61 -12.50 3.41
N ILE A 36 -1.85 -11.48 2.98
CA ILE A 36 -1.87 -10.98 1.61
C ILE A 36 -1.35 -12.06 0.64
N HIS A 37 -0.21 -12.69 0.96
CA HIS A 37 0.32 -13.83 0.20
C HIS A 37 -0.75 -14.92 0.04
N GLN A 38 -1.35 -15.36 1.15
CA GLN A 38 -2.35 -16.43 1.12
C GLN A 38 -3.56 -16.04 0.28
N THR A 39 -4.02 -14.78 0.39
CA THR A 39 -5.12 -14.26 -0.41
C THR A 39 -4.77 -14.26 -1.91
N PHE A 40 -3.52 -13.93 -2.28
CA PHE A 40 -3.07 -13.95 -3.68
C PHE A 40 -2.99 -15.38 -4.22
N LYS A 41 -2.51 -16.33 -3.41
CA LYS A 41 -2.49 -17.75 -3.75
C LYS A 41 -3.91 -18.27 -4.00
N ASP A 42 -4.84 -17.92 -3.13
CA ASP A 42 -6.24 -18.31 -3.24
C ASP A 42 -6.92 -17.71 -4.49
N LEU A 43 -6.66 -16.44 -4.80
CA LEU A 43 -7.16 -15.77 -6.01
C LEU A 43 -6.68 -16.44 -7.31
N GLY A 44 -5.49 -17.03 -7.31
CA GLY A 44 -4.94 -17.72 -8.48
C GLY A 44 -5.43 -19.16 -8.66
N THR A 45 -6.05 -19.76 -7.64
CA THR A 45 -6.34 -21.21 -7.61
C THR A 45 -7.82 -21.54 -7.45
N LYS A 46 -8.60 -20.69 -6.78
CA LYS A 46 -10.02 -20.92 -6.55
C LYS A 46 -10.86 -20.37 -7.69
N ALA A 47 -11.83 -21.16 -8.16
CA ALA A 47 -12.81 -20.73 -9.17
C ALA A 47 -13.99 -19.95 -8.55
N ASP A 48 -14.22 -20.13 -7.26
CA ASP A 48 -15.35 -19.54 -6.52
C ASP A 48 -14.96 -18.23 -5.81
N ALA A 49 -15.98 -17.54 -5.31
CA ALA A 49 -15.81 -16.34 -4.50
C ALA A 49 -14.91 -16.59 -3.28
N LEU A 50 -13.95 -15.68 -3.06
CA LEU A 50 -13.01 -15.72 -1.93
C LEU A 50 -13.39 -14.68 -0.88
N GLU A 51 -13.55 -15.13 0.36
CA GLU A 51 -13.75 -14.24 1.52
C GLU A 51 -12.43 -14.11 2.32
N PRO A 52 -11.78 -12.92 2.33
CA PRO A 52 -10.52 -12.72 3.04
C PRO A 52 -10.75 -12.35 4.52
N ALA A 53 -11.50 -13.16 5.26
CA ALA A 53 -11.94 -12.84 6.63
C ALA A 53 -10.77 -12.61 7.61
N SER A 54 -9.73 -13.44 7.57
CA SER A 54 -8.56 -13.30 8.45
C SER A 54 -7.77 -12.03 8.15
N LEU A 55 -7.60 -11.69 6.87
CA LEU A 55 -6.96 -10.44 6.44
C LEU A 55 -7.74 -9.23 6.97
N PHE A 56 -9.06 -9.25 6.79
CA PHE A 56 -9.93 -8.19 7.28
C PHE A 56 -9.85 -8.03 8.79
N MET A 57 -9.91 -9.12 9.56
CA MET A 57 -9.81 -9.07 11.01
C MET A 57 -8.47 -8.51 11.49
N LEU A 58 -7.36 -8.86 10.85
CA LEU A 58 -6.05 -8.31 11.22
C LEU A 58 -5.96 -6.81 10.92
N LEU A 59 -6.51 -6.34 9.79
CA LEU A 59 -6.57 -4.91 9.48
C LEU A 59 -7.33 -4.11 10.54
N ARG A 60 -8.42 -4.66 11.09
CA ARG A 60 -9.17 -4.02 12.18
C ARG A 60 -8.36 -3.90 13.48
N VAL A 61 -7.48 -4.87 13.74
CA VAL A 61 -6.59 -4.84 14.89
C VAL A 61 -5.45 -3.84 14.67
N MET A 62 -4.88 -3.78 13.47
CA MET A 62 -3.76 -2.90 13.15
C MET A 62 -4.17 -1.44 12.99
N TYR A 63 -5.34 -1.17 12.41
CA TYR A 63 -5.85 0.17 12.15
C TYR A 63 -7.30 0.30 12.65
N PRO A 64 -7.53 0.26 13.98
CA PRO A 64 -8.87 0.27 14.57
C PRO A 64 -9.63 1.56 14.25
N GLU A 65 -8.94 2.69 14.19
CA GLU A 65 -9.54 3.98 13.87
C GLU A 65 -10.14 4.02 12.47
N THR A 66 -9.59 3.25 11.53
CA THR A 66 -10.05 3.20 10.13
C THR A 66 -10.99 2.02 9.91
N PHE A 67 -10.49 0.80 10.05
CA PHE A 67 -11.24 -0.41 9.68
C PHE A 67 -12.11 -0.95 10.83
N GLY A 68 -11.94 -0.43 12.06
CA GLY A 68 -12.72 -0.84 13.23
C GLY A 68 -14.11 -0.21 13.31
N LYS A 69 -14.41 0.84 12.53
CA LYS A 69 -15.67 1.59 12.61
C LYS A 69 -16.89 0.71 12.31
N THR A 70 -17.93 0.88 13.13
CA THR A 70 -19.21 0.18 12.99
C THR A 70 -20.38 1.15 12.98
N THR A 71 -21.47 0.79 12.32
CA THR A 71 -22.75 1.49 12.44
C THR A 71 -23.36 1.29 13.84
N GLN A 72 -24.46 1.98 14.16
CA GLN A 72 -25.18 1.77 15.42
C GLN A 72 -25.63 0.31 15.64
N GLY A 73 -25.76 -0.50 14.59
CA GLY A 73 -26.09 -1.92 14.68
C GLY A 73 -24.89 -2.86 14.81
N GLY A 74 -23.67 -2.34 15.01
CA GLY A 74 -22.45 -3.15 15.09
C GLY A 74 -21.95 -3.68 13.74
N ILE A 75 -22.56 -3.27 12.63
CA ILE A 75 -22.16 -3.69 11.28
C ILE A 75 -20.91 -2.89 10.85
N PRO A 76 -19.85 -3.54 10.33
CA PRO A 76 -18.69 -2.84 9.82
C PRO A 76 -19.05 -1.81 8.75
N GLN A 77 -18.51 -0.59 8.88
CA GLN A 77 -18.74 0.48 7.91
C GLN A 77 -17.83 0.32 6.68
N GLN A 78 -18.32 0.76 5.51
CA GLN A 78 -17.50 0.90 4.32
C GLN A 78 -16.40 1.95 4.56
N GLN A 79 -15.19 1.67 4.08
CA GLN A 79 -14.02 2.55 4.19
C GLN A 79 -13.52 2.95 2.80
N ASP A 80 -12.69 3.98 2.77
CA ASP A 80 -12.02 4.44 1.56
C ASP A 80 -11.01 3.39 1.06
N ALA A 81 -11.07 3.12 -0.25
CA ALA A 81 -10.15 2.20 -0.91
C ALA A 81 -8.72 2.76 -1.01
N ASP A 82 -8.54 4.10 -1.05
CA ASP A 82 -7.22 4.74 -1.06
C ASP A 82 -6.51 4.52 0.28
N GLU A 83 -7.23 4.66 1.39
CA GLU A 83 -6.68 4.41 2.72
C GLU A 83 -6.28 2.94 2.90
N PHE A 84 -7.12 2.03 2.40
CA PHE A 84 -6.77 0.62 2.34
C PHE A 84 -5.53 0.34 1.48
N LEU A 85 -5.43 0.95 0.30
CA LEU A 85 -4.27 0.80 -0.58
C LEU A 85 -2.98 1.29 0.08
N ARG A 86 -3.01 2.46 0.72
CA ARG A 86 -1.85 3.03 1.44
C ARG A 86 -1.40 2.14 2.58
N ALA A 87 -2.32 1.60 3.37
CA ALA A 87 -2.00 0.68 4.46
C ALA A 87 -1.29 -0.58 3.94
N LEU A 88 -1.78 -1.16 2.83
CA LEU A 88 -1.13 -2.30 2.19
C LEU A 88 0.25 -1.94 1.64
N MET A 89 0.38 -0.82 0.91
CA MET A 89 1.66 -0.40 0.33
C MET A 89 2.71 -0.09 1.39
N LEU A 90 2.33 0.54 2.50
CA LEU A 90 3.23 0.77 3.62
C LEU A 90 3.71 -0.56 4.20
N ASN A 91 2.78 -1.46 4.55
CA ASN A 91 3.11 -2.76 5.09
C ASN A 91 4.06 -3.55 4.18
N LEU A 92 3.75 -3.62 2.88
CA LEU A 92 4.57 -4.35 1.91
C LEU A 92 5.94 -3.70 1.68
N SER A 93 6.04 -2.37 1.80
CA SER A 93 7.34 -1.70 1.73
C SER A 93 8.24 -2.04 2.92
N ASP A 94 7.65 -2.35 4.06
CA ASP A 94 8.38 -2.71 5.28
C ASP A 94 8.77 -4.19 5.34
N THR A 95 7.96 -5.07 4.73
CA THR A 95 8.14 -6.53 4.87
C THR A 95 8.73 -7.22 3.63
N VAL A 96 8.49 -6.69 2.42
CA VAL A 96 8.91 -7.33 1.16
C VAL A 96 10.10 -6.57 0.58
N LYS A 97 11.29 -6.91 1.07
CA LYS A 97 12.56 -6.26 0.70
C LYS A 97 13.12 -6.79 -0.62
N THR A 98 13.84 -5.93 -1.31
CA THR A 98 14.53 -6.23 -2.58
C THR A 98 15.96 -5.73 -2.54
N ALA A 99 16.82 -6.25 -3.41
CA ALA A 99 18.23 -5.88 -3.46
C ALA A 99 18.50 -4.49 -4.09
N SER A 100 17.52 -3.90 -4.78
CA SER A 100 17.65 -2.64 -5.53
C SER A 100 17.33 -1.41 -4.68
N SER A 101 16.08 -0.95 -4.64
CA SER A 101 15.65 0.23 -3.86
C SER A 101 15.43 -0.06 -2.37
N GLY A 102 15.62 -1.32 -1.96
CA GLY A 102 15.38 -1.79 -0.61
C GLY A 102 14.00 -2.43 -0.44
N ASN A 103 12.98 -2.10 -1.25
CA ASN A 103 11.69 -2.80 -1.19
C ASN A 103 10.93 -2.83 -2.51
N ILE A 104 10.04 -3.81 -2.63
CA ILE A 104 9.30 -4.06 -3.88
C ILE A 104 8.34 -2.93 -4.25
N ILE A 105 7.84 -2.19 -3.27
CA ILE A 105 6.86 -1.12 -3.52
C ILE A 105 7.56 0.08 -4.16
N ASP A 106 8.72 0.47 -3.65
CA ASP A 106 9.52 1.55 -4.24
C ASP A 106 10.10 1.14 -5.61
N ASP A 107 10.49 -0.13 -5.80
CA ASP A 107 10.93 -0.61 -7.11
C ASP A 107 9.85 -0.53 -8.20
N LEU A 108 8.58 -0.78 -7.84
CA LEU A 108 7.49 -0.91 -8.81
C LEU A 108 6.65 0.37 -8.97
N PHE A 109 6.46 1.11 -7.89
CA PHE A 109 5.55 2.26 -7.84
C PHE A 109 6.26 3.55 -7.44
N GLY A 110 7.51 3.48 -6.97
CA GLY A 110 8.30 4.63 -6.59
C GLY A 110 8.67 5.50 -7.79
N PHE A 111 8.54 6.82 -7.64
CA PHE A 111 9.06 7.80 -8.58
C PHE A 111 9.54 9.05 -7.85
N THR A 112 10.53 9.73 -8.42
CA THR A 112 11.06 11.00 -7.88
C THR A 112 10.43 12.17 -8.62
N MET A 113 9.86 13.11 -7.88
CA MET A 113 9.37 14.38 -8.40
C MET A 113 10.36 15.48 -8.08
N LYS A 114 10.78 16.20 -9.12
CA LYS A 114 11.62 17.40 -8.98
C LYS A 114 10.73 18.64 -9.04
N THR A 115 10.61 19.35 -7.92
CA THR A 115 9.75 20.51 -7.77
C THR A 115 10.57 21.78 -7.77
N LYS A 116 10.10 22.80 -8.50
CA LYS A 116 10.67 24.15 -8.49
C LYS A 116 9.64 25.13 -7.98
N LEU A 117 10.00 25.93 -6.98
CA LEU A 117 9.16 27.00 -6.44
C LEU A 117 9.80 28.33 -6.80
N ARG A 118 8.98 29.24 -7.35
CA ARG A 118 9.36 30.60 -7.74
C ARG A 118 8.33 31.61 -7.24
N CYS A 119 8.79 32.79 -6.84
CA CYS A 119 7.91 33.92 -6.57
C CYS A 119 7.36 34.47 -7.89
N LEU A 120 6.07 34.77 -7.95
CA LEU A 120 5.44 35.38 -9.14
C LEU A 120 5.38 36.91 -9.04
N GLU A 121 5.64 37.47 -7.85
CA GLU A 121 5.55 38.92 -7.58
C GLU A 121 6.89 39.64 -7.76
N THR A 122 8.01 38.92 -7.65
CA THR A 122 9.36 39.48 -7.83
C THR A 122 10.35 38.46 -8.37
N ASP A 123 11.17 38.89 -9.33
CA ASP A 123 12.28 38.09 -9.88
C ASP A 123 13.55 38.15 -8.98
N ALA A 124 13.53 38.94 -7.91
CA ALA A 124 14.67 39.07 -7.00
C ALA A 124 14.84 37.84 -6.09
N GLU A 125 13.80 37.04 -5.91
CA GLU A 125 13.84 35.82 -5.11
C GLU A 125 14.30 34.62 -5.96
N PRO A 126 15.38 33.93 -5.58
CA PRO A 126 15.88 32.79 -6.35
C PRO A 126 14.92 31.60 -6.28
N GLU A 127 14.79 30.85 -7.38
CA GLU A 127 14.02 29.61 -7.41
C GLU A 127 14.59 28.59 -6.43
N SER A 128 13.74 27.96 -5.62
CA SER A 128 14.13 26.80 -4.83
C SER A 128 13.78 25.50 -5.55
N THR A 129 14.63 24.49 -5.45
CA THR A 129 14.44 23.18 -6.07
C THR A 129 14.45 22.10 -4.99
N SER A 130 13.45 21.22 -4.97
CA SER A 130 13.40 20.01 -4.14
C SER A 130 13.24 18.76 -5.00
N GLU A 131 13.71 17.62 -4.49
CA GLU A 131 13.45 16.30 -5.07
C GLU A 131 12.82 15.42 -3.98
N GLU A 132 11.65 14.86 -4.28
CA GLU A 132 10.83 14.10 -3.34
C GLU A 132 10.44 12.75 -3.95
N GLN A 133 10.45 11.68 -3.15
CA GLN A 133 9.97 10.37 -3.59
C GLN A 133 8.49 10.20 -3.28
N HIS A 134 7.77 9.67 -4.26
CA HIS A 134 6.34 9.39 -4.18
C HIS A 134 6.04 7.99 -4.69
N ARG A 135 4.92 7.43 -4.25
CA ARG A 135 4.43 6.11 -4.68
C ARG A 135 3.09 6.18 -5.41
N VAL A 136 2.44 7.34 -5.38
CA VAL A 136 1.11 7.58 -5.95
C VAL A 136 1.08 9.00 -6.53
N LEU A 137 0.55 9.14 -7.74
CA LEU A 137 0.29 10.43 -8.36
C LEU A 137 -1.13 10.88 -8.02
N LEU A 138 -1.26 12.07 -7.41
CA LEU A 138 -2.56 12.64 -7.07
C LEU A 138 -3.11 13.46 -8.24
N CYS A 139 -4.22 12.99 -8.82
CA CYS A 139 -4.95 13.73 -9.85
C CYS A 139 -5.97 14.67 -9.20
N HIS A 140 -5.67 15.97 -9.19
CA HIS A 140 -6.60 16.98 -8.70
C HIS A 140 -7.58 17.35 -9.80
N MET A 141 -8.82 16.85 -9.69
CA MET A 141 -9.93 17.33 -10.50
C MET A 141 -10.44 18.62 -9.84
N GLY A 142 -9.99 19.78 -10.33
CA GLY A 142 -10.44 21.08 -9.79
C GLY A 142 -11.96 21.22 -9.79
N THR A 143 -12.47 22.25 -9.11
CA THR A 143 -13.86 22.68 -9.33
C THR A 143 -13.98 23.24 -10.75
N PRO A 144 -15.02 22.86 -11.53
CA PRO A 144 -15.27 23.44 -12.85
C PRO A 144 -15.49 24.96 -12.79
#